data_AF-A0A7S4FM88-F1
#
_entry.id   AF-A0A7S4FM88-F1
#
_cell.length_a   1.000
_cell.length_b   1.000
_cell.length_c   1.000
_cell.angle_alpha   90.00
_cell.angle_beta   90.00
_cell.angle_gamma   90.00
#
_symmetry.space_group_name_H-M   'P 1'
#
loop_
_entity.id
_entity.type
_entity.pdbx_description
1 polymer ?
#
loop_
_entity_poly.entity_id
_entity_poly.type
_entity_poly.pdbx_seq_one_letter_code
_entity_poly.pdbx_strand_id
1 'polypeptide(L)'
;VAQVSVSHPEHFLKVLKEAESYDGPSMVTAYCPCRDHTVDLGDMVDLCREAVDSGYFPLYRYDPRLSQPFIMDSDIRQDVLPFLKKQGRYRILLSKAPETAKELFADMQQEILRRNKMAKLWANPAG
;
A
#
# COMPACT_ATOMS: atom_id res chain seq x y z
N VAL A 1 -13.83 -5.92 2.86
CA VAL A 1 -12.64 -5.19 3.39
C VAL A 1 -11.81 -4.73 2.20
N ALA A 2 -11.30 -3.50 2.17
CA ALA A 2 -10.49 -3.03 1.04
C ALA A 2 -9.42 -2.00 1.49
N GLN A 3 -8.33 -1.91 0.72
CA GLN A 3 -7.33 -0.86 0.84
C GLN A 3 -7.36 0.05 -0.40
N VAL A 4 -7.41 1.37 -0.19
CA VAL A 4 -7.54 2.37 -1.26
C VAL A 4 -6.48 3.46 -1.15
N SER A 5 -6.21 4.12 -2.28
CA SER A 5 -5.31 5.27 -2.35
C SER A 5 -5.88 6.29 -3.33
N VAL A 6 -5.82 7.57 -2.98
CA VAL A 6 -6.31 8.67 -3.82
C VAL A 6 -5.55 8.78 -5.15
N SER A 7 -4.35 8.21 -5.24
CA SER A 7 -3.58 8.13 -6.48
C SER A 7 -4.18 7.17 -7.52
N HIS A 8 -5.16 6.34 -7.14
CA HIS A 8 -5.87 5.38 -7.97
C HIS A 8 -7.39 5.65 -7.93
N PRO A 9 -7.87 6.76 -8.54
CA PRO A 9 -9.24 7.25 -8.36
C PRO A 9 -10.31 6.29 -8.86
N GLU A 10 -10.07 5.57 -9.97
CA GLU A 10 -11.02 4.58 -10.50
C GLU A 10 -11.22 3.42 -9.54
N HIS A 11 -10.11 2.88 -9.01
CA HIS A 11 -10.14 1.84 -7.97
C HIS A 11 -10.84 2.35 -6.71
N PHE A 12 -10.53 3.57 -6.26
CA PHE A 12 -11.15 4.19 -5.09
C PHE A 12 -12.68 4.26 -5.21
N LEU A 13 -13.18 4.80 -6.33
CA LEU A 13 -14.62 4.93 -6.58
C LEU A 13 -15.30 3.57 -6.70
N LYS A 14 -14.64 2.59 -7.33
CA LYS A 14 -15.14 1.21 -7.42
C LYS A 14 -15.31 0.59 -6.02
N VAL A 15 -14.29 0.69 -5.16
CA VAL A 15 -14.34 0.19 -3.79
C VAL A 15 -15.47 0.81 -3.00
N LEU A 16 -15.66 2.13 -3.09
CA LEU A 16 -16.73 2.79 -2.35
C LEU A 16 -18.12 2.30 -2.77
N LYS A 17 -18.36 2.11 -4.07
CA LYS A 17 -19.63 1.56 -4.57
C LYS A 17 -19.84 0.11 -4.13
N GLU A 18 -18.80 -0.72 -4.19
CA GLU A 18 -18.87 -2.12 -3.76
C GLU A 18 -19.13 -2.23 -2.25
N ALA A 19 -18.50 -1.38 -1.45
CA ALA A 19 -18.64 -1.32 0.00
C ALA A 19 -20.01 -0.80 0.45
N GLU A 20 -20.56 0.21 -0.24
CA GLU A 20 -21.87 0.79 0.05
C GLU A 20 -23.01 -0.18 -0.33
N SER A 21 -22.88 -0.88 -1.46
CA SER A 21 -23.87 -1.87 -1.91
C SER A 21 -23.87 -3.19 -1.12
N TYR A 22 -22.94 -3.39 -0.19
CA TYR A 22 -22.86 -4.61 0.59
C TYR A 22 -23.83 -4.55 1.77
N ASP A 23 -24.79 -5.48 1.82
CA ASP A 23 -25.74 -5.63 2.93
C ASP A 23 -25.05 -6.28 4.15
N GLY A 24 -24.14 -5.52 4.77
CA GLY A 24 -23.30 -5.98 5.85
C GLY A 24 -22.17 -5.00 6.19
N PRO A 25 -21.29 -5.36 7.13
CA PRO A 25 -20.19 -4.49 7.52
C PRO A 25 -19.15 -4.35 6.41
N SER A 26 -18.82 -3.10 6.09
CA SER A 26 -17.77 -2.75 5.15
C SER A 26 -16.64 -1.99 5.85
N MET A 27 -15.39 -2.34 5.51
CA MET A 27 -14.19 -1.65 5.99
C MET A 27 -13.35 -1.20 4.81
N VAL A 28 -13.06 0.08 4.74
CA VAL A 28 -12.20 0.70 3.72
C VAL A 28 -11.06 1.44 4.42
N THR A 29 -9.83 1.03 4.15
CA THR A 29 -8.63 1.67 4.69
C THR A 29 -7.97 2.50 3.61
N ALA A 30 -7.97 3.82 3.77
CA ALA A 30 -7.34 4.74 2.83
C ALA A 30 -5.93 5.13 3.28
N TYR A 31 -4.95 5.07 2.38
CA TYR A 31 -3.63 5.66 2.64
C TYR A 31 -3.74 7.19 2.68
N CYS A 32 -3.40 7.77 3.82
CA CYS A 32 -3.48 9.21 4.06
C CYS A 32 -2.12 9.72 4.58
N PRO A 33 -1.29 10.34 3.73
CA PRO A 33 -0.10 11.02 4.18
C PRO A 33 -0.43 12.16 5.16
N CYS A 34 0.26 12.20 6.31
CA CYS A 34 0.13 13.28 7.28
C CYS A 34 1.35 14.20 7.24
N ARG A 35 1.20 15.45 7.68
CA ARG A 35 2.32 16.39 7.91
C ARG A 35 3.41 15.79 8.79
N ASP A 36 3.03 14.96 9.76
CA ASP A 36 3.98 14.30 10.67
C ASP A 36 4.91 13.31 9.94
N HIS A 37 4.56 12.89 8.72
CA HIS A 37 5.48 12.15 7.86
C HIS A 37 6.64 13.04 7.34
N THR A 38 6.56 14.35 7.57
CA THR A 38 7.52 15.38 7.16
C THR A 38 7.82 15.25 5.67
N VAL A 39 6.77 15.38 4.88
CA VAL A 39 6.75 15.27 3.42
C VAL A 39 6.38 16.61 2.82
N ASP A 40 6.83 16.88 1.60
CA ASP A 40 6.35 18.05 0.86
C ASP A 40 4.84 17.89 0.60
N LEU A 41 4.06 18.91 0.97
CA LEU A 41 2.61 18.90 0.82
C LEU A 41 2.19 19.01 -0.66
N GLY A 42 3.06 19.54 -1.54
CA GLY A 42 2.77 19.69 -2.97
C GLY A 42 2.59 18.37 -3.71
N ASP A 43 3.27 17.31 -3.25
CA ASP A 43 3.41 16.05 -3.98
C ASP A 43 2.65 14.88 -3.31
N MET A 44 1.61 15.18 -2.53
CA MET A 44 0.92 14.16 -1.71
C MET A 44 0.30 13.02 -2.52
N VAL A 45 -0.24 13.33 -3.71
CA VAL A 45 -0.81 12.31 -4.60
C VAL A 45 0.28 11.42 -5.18
N ASP A 46 1.45 11.99 -5.51
CA ASP A 46 2.58 11.23 -6.03
C ASP A 46 3.20 10.36 -4.95
N LEU A 47 3.30 10.86 -3.71
CA LEU A 47 3.69 10.04 -2.56
C LEU A 47 2.71 8.87 -2.33
N CYS A 48 1.41 9.09 -2.50
CA CYS A 48 0.40 8.04 -2.46
C CYS A 48 0.56 7.04 -3.60
N ARG A 49 1.00 7.48 -4.79
CA ARG A 49 1.29 6.60 -5.93
C ARG A 49 2.52 5.75 -5.64
N GLU A 50 3.59 6.35 -5.15
CA GLU A 50 4.83 5.65 -4.80
C GLU A 50 4.66 4.66 -3.65
N ALA A 51 3.77 4.94 -2.69
CA ALA A 51 3.39 3.99 -1.65
C ALA A 51 2.78 2.72 -2.25
N VAL A 52 1.93 2.86 -3.27
CA VAL A 52 1.32 1.72 -3.99
C VAL A 52 2.35 1.03 -4.88
N ASP A 53 3.06 1.79 -5.72
CA ASP A 53 4.03 1.25 -6.69
C ASP A 53 5.21 0.54 -5.98
N SER A 54 5.58 0.96 -4.78
CA SER A 54 6.61 0.24 -3.99
C SER A 54 6.08 -1.00 -3.27
N GLY A 55 4.77 -1.24 -3.27
CA GLY A 55 4.13 -2.27 -2.46
C GLY A 55 4.07 -1.97 -0.95
N TYR A 56 4.53 -0.80 -0.52
CA TYR A 56 4.43 -0.37 0.87
C TYR A 56 2.97 -0.31 1.34
N PHE A 57 2.07 0.15 0.46
CA PHE A 57 0.64 0.18 0.68
C PHE A 57 -0.08 -0.49 -0.50
N PRO A 58 -0.29 -1.83 -0.47
CA PRO A 58 -0.96 -2.51 -1.55
C PRO A 58 -2.44 -2.15 -1.62
N LEU A 59 -2.99 -2.15 -2.83
CA LEU A 59 -4.43 -2.08 -3.09
C LEU A 59 -4.97 -3.49 -3.30
N TYR A 60 -5.99 -3.84 -2.53
CA TYR A 60 -6.71 -5.09 -2.62
C TYR A 60 -8.16 -4.90 -2.18
N ARG A 61 -8.99 -5.87 -2.56
CA ARG A 61 -10.39 -5.97 -2.14
C ARG A 61 -10.70 -7.39 -1.69
N TYR A 62 -11.48 -7.49 -0.63
CA TYR A 62 -12.13 -8.72 -0.19
C TYR A 62 -13.63 -8.49 -0.22
N ASP A 63 -14.31 -9.20 -1.13
CA ASP A 63 -15.76 -9.20 -1.29
C ASP A 63 -16.31 -10.63 -1.11
N PRO A 64 -17.01 -10.93 -0.01
CA PRO A 64 -17.53 -12.27 0.27
C PRO A 64 -18.64 -12.72 -0.71
N ARG A 65 -19.15 -11.82 -1.57
CA ARG A 65 -20.15 -12.17 -2.61
C ARG A 65 -19.52 -12.92 -3.80
N LEU A 66 -18.20 -12.83 -3.97
CA LEU A 66 -17.49 -13.40 -5.12
C LEU A 66 -17.05 -14.84 -4.85
N SER A 67 -16.96 -15.67 -5.89
CA SER A 67 -16.43 -17.03 -5.80
C SER A 67 -14.94 -17.07 -5.43
N GLN A 68 -14.19 -16.04 -5.84
CA GLN A 68 -12.84 -15.74 -5.38
C GLN A 68 -12.89 -14.39 -4.64
N PRO A 69 -13.09 -14.40 -3.31
CA PRO A 69 -13.37 -13.19 -2.55
C PRO A 69 -12.22 -12.18 -2.53
N PHE A 70 -10.98 -12.65 -2.54
CA PHE A 70 -9.79 -11.80 -2.46
C PHE A 70 -9.28 -11.46 -3.86
N ILE A 71 -9.12 -10.17 -4.12
CA ILE A 71 -8.60 -9.62 -5.37
C ILE A 71 -7.43 -8.70 -5.04
N MET A 72 -6.29 -8.94 -5.69
CA MET A 72 -5.14 -8.04 -5.65
C MET A 72 -5.23 -7.06 -6.82
N ASP A 73 -5.44 -5.77 -6.54
CA ASP A 73 -5.66 -4.73 -7.56
C ASP A 73 -4.39 -3.87 -7.83
N SER A 74 -3.25 -4.22 -7.21
CA SER A 74 -1.97 -3.52 -7.39
C SER A 74 -0.80 -4.49 -7.56
N ASP A 75 0.24 -4.01 -8.24
CA ASP A 75 1.52 -4.68 -8.42
C ASP A 75 2.67 -3.83 -7.89
N ILE A 76 3.76 -4.49 -7.50
CA ILE A 76 5.01 -3.83 -7.15
C ILE A 76 5.73 -3.45 -8.44
N ARG A 77 6.01 -2.16 -8.61
CA ARG A 77 6.63 -1.55 -9.79
C ARG A 77 7.98 -0.91 -9.50
N GLN A 78 8.31 -0.67 -8.22
CA GLN A 78 9.59 -0.09 -7.81
C GLN A 78 10.04 -0.60 -6.44
N ASP A 79 11.31 -0.36 -6.11
CA ASP A 79 11.82 -0.57 -4.75
C ASP A 79 11.20 0.41 -3.75
N VAL A 80 11.15 0.02 -2.47
CA VAL A 80 10.59 0.85 -1.40
C VAL A 80 11.53 1.98 -0.97
N LEU A 81 12.85 1.81 -1.16
CA LEU A 81 13.84 2.74 -0.63
C LEU A 81 13.68 4.19 -1.14
N PRO A 82 13.43 4.47 -2.43
CA PRO A 82 13.14 5.83 -2.91
C PRO A 82 11.96 6.48 -2.19
N PHE A 83 10.87 5.73 -1.97
CA PHE A 83 9.69 6.18 -1.24
C PHE A 83 9.99 6.47 0.24
N LEU A 84 10.78 5.62 0.91
CA LEU A 84 11.19 5.87 2.31
C LEU A 84 12.04 7.14 2.41
N LYS A 85 12.99 7.32 1.50
CA LYS A 85 13.89 8.48 1.47
C LYS A 85 13.18 9.81 1.22
N LYS A 86 11.90 9.83 0.81
CA LYS A 86 11.11 11.07 0.65
C LYS A 86 10.47 11.57 1.94
N GLN A 87 10.40 10.73 2.98
CA GLN A 87 9.69 11.07 4.22
C GLN A 87 10.68 11.37 5.34
N GLY A 88 10.52 12.53 6.00
CA GLY A 88 11.43 12.92 7.08
C GLY A 88 11.48 11.90 8.23
N ARG A 89 10.37 11.21 8.52
CA ARG A 89 10.34 10.15 9.56
C ARG A 89 11.37 9.03 9.33
N TYR A 90 11.69 8.70 8.07
CA TYR A 90 12.71 7.71 7.73
C TYR A 90 14.09 8.36 7.56
N ARG A 91 14.16 9.61 7.08
CA ARG A 91 15.42 10.36 6.98
C ARG A 91 16.08 10.56 8.34
N ILE A 92 15.30 10.76 9.40
CA ILE A 92 15.83 10.89 10.76
C ILE A 92 16.60 9.63 11.18
N LEU A 93 16.04 8.44 10.92
CA LEU A 93 16.70 7.17 11.22
C LEU A 93 17.97 7.00 10.37
N LEU A 94 17.88 7.29 9.08
CA LEU A 94 19.03 7.23 8.17
C LEU A 94 20.17 8.16 8.60
N SER A 95 19.85 9.32 9.16
CA SER A 95 20.83 10.28 9.67
C SER A 95 21.43 9.88 11.01
N LYS A 96 20.63 9.30 11.92
CA LYS A 96 21.06 8.98 13.31
C LYS A 96 21.74 7.62 13.42
N ALA A 97 21.33 6.64 12.62
CA ALA A 97 21.85 5.28 12.65
C ALA A 97 21.89 4.69 11.23
N PRO A 98 22.85 5.09 10.38
CA PRO A 98 22.87 4.73 8.96
C PRO A 98 22.92 3.22 8.69
N GLU A 99 23.73 2.47 9.44
CA GLU A 99 23.86 1.03 9.24
C GLU A 99 22.57 0.29 9.63
N THR A 100 22.00 0.60 10.80
CA THR A 100 20.70 0.08 11.21
C THR A 100 19.59 0.44 10.23
N ALA A 101 19.61 1.66 9.67
CA ALA A 101 18.63 2.08 8.67
C ALA A 101 18.72 1.23 7.40
N LYS A 102 19.93 0.92 6.92
CA LYS A 102 20.13 0.06 5.74
C LYS A 102 19.57 -1.34 5.98
N GLU A 103 19.85 -1.93 7.14
CA GLU A 103 19.34 -3.25 7.51
C GLU A 103 17.81 -3.25 7.55
N LEU A 104 17.19 -2.32 8.29
CA LEU A 104 15.74 -2.25 8.42
C LEU A 104 15.02 -1.94 7.10
N PHE A 105 15.62 -1.15 6.21
CA PHE A 105 15.05 -0.87 4.89
C PHE A 105 15.15 -2.09 3.96
N ALA A 106 16.23 -2.88 4.06
CA ALA A 106 16.34 -4.15 3.35
C ALA A 106 15.30 -5.16 3.85
N ASP A 107 15.13 -5.29 5.17
CA ASP A 107 14.12 -6.14 5.77
C ASP A 107 12.71 -5.74 5.34
N MET A 108 12.42 -4.44 5.29
CA MET A 108 11.14 -3.92 4.80
C MET A 108 10.88 -4.31 3.35
N GLN A 109 11.88 -4.19 2.48
CA GLN A 109 11.75 -4.63 1.08
C GLN A 109 11.43 -6.13 1.00
N GLN A 110 12.13 -6.97 1.78
CA GLN A 110 11.86 -8.41 1.81
C GLN A 110 10.46 -8.73 2.32
N GLU A 111 10.00 -8.04 3.37
CA GLU A 111 8.66 -8.24 3.92
C GLU A 111 7.56 -7.83 2.93
N ILE A 112 7.76 -6.73 2.19
CA ILE A 112 6.86 -6.30 1.11
C ILE A 112 6.75 -7.38 0.04
N LEU A 113 7.88 -7.90 -0.44
CA LEU A 113 7.91 -8.97 -1.44
C LEU A 113 7.24 -10.25 -0.93
N ARG A 114 7.48 -10.62 0.34
CA ARG A 114 6.86 -11.77 0.99
C ARG A 114 5.34 -11.62 1.07
N ARG A 115 4.84 -10.47 1.54
CA ARG A 115 3.40 -10.17 1.61
C ARG A 115 2.74 -10.20 0.23
N ASN A 116 3.39 -9.60 -0.77
CA ASN A 116 2.87 -9.60 -2.14
C ASN A 116 2.75 -11.02 -2.72
N LYS A 117 3.76 -11.86 -2.50
CA LYS A 117 3.71 -13.28 -2.91
C LYS A 117 2.54 -14.01 -2.26
N MET A 118 2.33 -13.84 -0.96
CA MET A 118 1.19 -14.44 -0.25
C MET A 118 -0.16 -13.93 -0.77
N ALA A 119 -0.29 -12.62 -0.99
CA ALA A 119 -1.51 -12.03 -1.54
C ALA A 119 -1.83 -12.58 -2.94
N LYS A 120 -0.82 -12.78 -3.80
CA LYS A 120 -0.99 -13.38 -5.13
C LYS A 120 -1.49 -14.83 -5.05
N LEU A 121 -0.99 -15.62 -4.09
CA LEU A 121 -1.49 -16.98 -3.85
C LEU A 121 -2.95 -16.98 -3.37
N TRP A 122 -3.36 -16.00 -2.55
CA TRP A 122 -4.76 -15.88 -2.12
C TRP A 122 -5.69 -15.40 -3.23
N ALA A 123 -5.19 -14.57 -4.15
CA ALA A 123 -5.95 -14.07 -5.29
C ALA A 123 -6.12 -15.12 -6.39
N ASN A 124 -5.23 -16.11 -6.46
CA ASN A 124 -5.33 -17.23 -7.39
C ASN A 124 -4.74 -18.51 -6.77
N PRO A 125 -5.50 -19.23 -5.91
CA PRO A 125 -5.00 -20.40 -5.19
C PRO A 125 -4.78 -21.64 -6.08
N ALA A 126 -5.16 -21.57 -7.37
CA ALA A 126 -4.97 -22.64 -8.35
C ALA A 126 -3.68 -22.49 -9.20
N GLY A 127 -2.89 -21.43 -8.96
CA GLY A 127 -1.65 -21.12 -9.70
C GLY A 127 -0.36 -21.45 -8.97
#